data_AF-A0A3C2AY32-F1
#
_entry.id   AF-A0A3C2AY32-F1
#
_cell.length_a   1.000
_cell.length_b   1.000
_cell.length_c   1.000
_cell.angle_alpha   90.00
_cell.angle_beta   90.00
_cell.angle_gamma   90.00
#
_symmetry.space_group_name_H-M   'P 1'
#
loop_
_entity.id
_entity.type
_entity.pdbx_description
1 polymer ?
#
loop_
_entity_poly.entity_id
_entity_poly.type
_entity_poly.pdbx_seq_one_letter_code
_entity_poly.pdbx_strand_id
1 'polypeptide(L)'
;LGARLLLHTSSDQRGRRRSDARTVWPRSTGARGAAMAKEWRYQWRSPMRRTQAIIGVALSMGFAVLQTLPLDDPPATVIYAGMMGLLFSANNAFNVVGFDSHSLWLEFTAAGGLRRHQLEARLLSYGAGTMLGLVLAGLAVGVATGQWGELPIYLALTPTGVLCLLGVGAVVSAAWPLTAIDGDNPFKKPTGANGCGYALAVLGAMASLAVLLAPIALPLVLFDGWWRIGVAAGGWIWGWFVWRTGVSRGVARLDRHGPDLLAELSPRLGT
;
A
#
# COMPACT_ATOMS: atom_id res chain seq x y z
N LEU A 1 -0.01 -8.81 -58.60
CA LEU A 1 1.33 -9.32 -58.21
C LEU A 1 1.72 -8.73 -56.86
N GLY A 2 1.07 -9.17 -55.78
CA GLY A 2 1.27 -8.64 -54.44
C GLY A 2 0.77 -9.64 -53.41
N ALA A 3 1.38 -9.59 -52.22
CA ALA A 3 1.16 -10.48 -51.06
C ALA A 3 1.93 -11.82 -51.08
N ARG A 4 3.24 -11.75 -50.86
CA ARG A 4 4.02 -12.85 -50.28
C ARG A 4 5.29 -12.29 -49.66
N LEU A 5 5.19 -11.83 -48.42
CA LEU A 5 6.27 -11.85 -47.43
C LEU A 5 5.71 -11.29 -46.11
N LEU A 6 6.22 -11.78 -44.99
CA LEU A 6 5.81 -11.49 -43.59
C LEU A 6 4.77 -12.42 -42.97
N LEU A 7 4.94 -13.74 -43.15
CA LEU A 7 4.47 -14.75 -42.19
C LEU A 7 5.64 -15.67 -41.79
N HIS A 8 6.71 -15.09 -41.27
CA HIS A 8 7.77 -15.87 -40.66
C HIS A 8 8.42 -15.08 -39.53
N THR A 9 7.87 -15.26 -38.33
CA THR A 9 8.59 -15.31 -37.05
C THR A 9 7.57 -15.44 -35.92
N SER A 10 7.85 -16.34 -34.97
CA SER A 10 7.21 -16.52 -33.63
C SER A 10 6.37 -17.78 -33.35
N SER A 11 6.49 -18.86 -34.13
CA SER A 11 5.99 -20.18 -33.68
C SER A 11 6.87 -20.84 -32.61
N ASP A 12 8.14 -20.42 -32.43
CA ASP A 12 9.12 -21.13 -31.60
C ASP A 12 9.20 -20.71 -30.12
N GLN A 13 8.48 -19.67 -29.67
CA GLN A 13 8.47 -19.30 -28.24
C GLN A 13 7.35 -19.93 -27.41
N ARG A 14 6.42 -20.68 -28.03
CA ARG A 14 5.25 -21.24 -27.31
C ARG A 14 5.53 -22.52 -26.53
N GLY A 15 6.70 -23.16 -26.70
CA GLY A 15 6.96 -24.51 -26.18
C GLY A 15 7.74 -24.63 -24.87
N ARG A 16 8.40 -23.58 -24.35
CA ARG A 16 9.48 -23.75 -23.33
C ARG A 16 9.28 -23.14 -21.94
N ARG A 17 8.09 -22.68 -21.55
CA ARG A 17 7.86 -22.12 -20.18
C ARG A 17 6.54 -22.54 -19.52
N ARG A 18 6.12 -23.79 -19.71
CA ARG A 18 4.96 -24.37 -19.00
C ARG A 18 5.32 -25.43 -17.96
N SER A 19 6.60 -25.76 -17.78
CA SER A 19 7.05 -26.67 -16.71
C SER A 19 7.28 -25.92 -15.39
N ASP A 20 6.61 -26.42 -14.35
CA ASP A 20 7.06 -26.40 -12.95
C ASP A 20 7.13 -25.09 -12.15
N ALA A 21 6.37 -24.05 -12.52
CA ALA A 21 6.08 -22.95 -11.58
C ALA A 21 4.89 -23.24 -10.64
N ARG A 22 4.37 -24.48 -10.61
CA ARG A 22 3.13 -24.85 -9.88
C ARG A 22 3.35 -25.23 -8.42
N THR A 23 4.58 -25.32 -7.94
CA THR A 23 4.91 -25.99 -6.66
C THR A 23 5.31 -25.08 -5.50
N VAL A 24 5.53 -23.77 -5.72
CA VAL A 24 6.04 -22.88 -4.65
C VAL A 24 4.94 -22.06 -3.95
N TRP A 25 3.75 -21.96 -4.54
CA TRP A 25 2.70 -21.07 -4.00
C TRP A 25 1.60 -21.86 -3.29
N PRO A 26 1.28 -21.54 -2.02
CA PRO A 26 0.21 -22.22 -1.30
C PRO A 26 -1.09 -22.17 -2.10
N ARG A 27 -1.71 -23.33 -2.29
CA ARG A 27 -3.05 -23.45 -2.86
C ARG A 27 -4.04 -22.94 -1.81
N SER A 28 -4.49 -21.71 -1.97
CA SER A 28 -5.54 -21.16 -1.13
C SER A 28 -6.88 -21.86 -1.41
N THR A 29 -7.49 -22.45 -0.40
CA THR A 29 -8.71 -23.27 -0.50
C THR A 29 -10.02 -22.46 -0.53
N GLY A 30 -10.00 -21.18 -0.92
CA GLY A 30 -11.22 -20.36 -1.02
C GLY A 30 -11.02 -19.00 -1.68
N ALA A 31 -12.11 -18.31 -1.99
CA ALA A 31 -12.10 -17.03 -2.73
C ALA A 31 -11.20 -15.96 -2.09
N ARG A 32 -11.22 -15.84 -0.75
CA ARG A 32 -10.36 -14.89 -0.02
C ARG A 32 -8.88 -15.20 -0.22
N GLY A 33 -8.49 -16.45 -0.01
CA GLY A 33 -7.10 -16.83 -0.17
C GLY A 33 -6.65 -16.78 -1.63
N ALA A 34 -7.56 -17.02 -2.60
CA ALA A 34 -7.26 -16.88 -4.01
C ALA A 34 -6.98 -15.42 -4.38
N ALA A 35 -7.76 -14.48 -3.86
CA ALA A 35 -7.52 -13.05 -4.00
C ALA A 35 -6.16 -12.66 -3.38
N MET A 36 -5.87 -13.10 -2.15
CA MET A 36 -4.57 -12.86 -1.50
C MET A 36 -3.40 -13.41 -2.31
N ALA A 37 -3.51 -14.65 -2.78
CA ALA A 37 -2.47 -15.29 -3.58
C ALA A 37 -2.27 -14.59 -4.94
N LYS A 38 -3.35 -14.06 -5.55
CA LYS A 38 -3.27 -13.24 -6.77
C LYS A 38 -2.46 -11.98 -6.50
N GLU A 39 -2.85 -11.20 -5.50
CA GLU A 39 -2.21 -9.91 -5.19
C GLU A 39 -0.76 -10.07 -4.79
N TRP A 40 -0.45 -11.08 -3.96
CA TRP A 40 0.94 -11.37 -3.58
C TRP A 40 1.80 -11.75 -4.79
N ARG A 41 1.30 -12.60 -5.70
CA ARG A 41 2.02 -12.94 -6.93
C ARG A 41 2.20 -11.72 -7.82
N TYR A 42 1.22 -10.82 -7.90
CA TYR A 42 1.32 -9.58 -8.69
C TYR A 42 2.30 -8.59 -8.09
N GLN A 43 2.38 -8.50 -6.76
CA GLN A 43 3.37 -7.66 -6.09
C GLN A 43 4.80 -8.02 -6.53
N TRP A 44 5.08 -9.32 -6.66
CA TRP A 44 6.39 -9.80 -7.10
C TRP A 44 6.57 -9.82 -8.61
N ARG A 45 5.52 -10.11 -9.40
CA ARG A 45 5.64 -10.25 -10.86
C ARG A 45 5.53 -8.94 -11.63
N SER A 46 4.78 -7.96 -11.12
CA SER A 46 4.67 -6.64 -11.75
C SER A 46 5.94 -5.82 -11.47
N PRO A 47 6.70 -5.40 -12.50
CA PRO A 47 7.87 -4.54 -12.31
C PRO A 47 7.50 -3.24 -11.60
N MET A 48 6.35 -2.64 -11.94
CA MET A 48 5.90 -1.38 -11.33
C MET A 48 5.63 -1.54 -9.83
N ARG A 49 4.85 -2.55 -9.42
CA ARG A 49 4.55 -2.78 -8.00
C ARG A 49 5.80 -3.11 -7.20
N ARG A 50 6.73 -3.88 -7.78
CA ARG A 50 8.02 -4.19 -7.16
C ARG A 50 8.87 -2.93 -6.96
N THR A 51 9.00 -2.11 -7.99
CA THR A 51 9.73 -0.83 -7.92
C THR A 51 9.11 0.09 -6.88
N GLN A 52 7.79 0.20 -6.82
CA GLN A 52 7.09 0.98 -5.80
C GLN A 52 7.35 0.48 -4.37
N ALA A 53 7.41 -0.84 -4.16
CA ALA A 53 7.76 -1.40 -2.87
C ALA A 53 9.22 -1.09 -2.48
N ILE A 54 10.15 -1.23 -3.42
CA ILE A 54 11.57 -0.91 -3.20
C ILE A 54 11.74 0.58 -2.87
N ILE A 55 11.13 1.46 -3.66
CA ILE A 55 11.15 2.91 -3.43
C ILE A 55 10.49 3.25 -2.09
N GLY A 56 9.35 2.64 -1.77
CA GLY A 56 8.66 2.85 -0.50
C GLY A 56 9.53 2.49 0.71
N VAL A 57 10.20 1.33 0.67
CA VAL A 57 11.15 0.91 1.72
C VAL A 57 12.33 1.87 1.79
N ALA A 58 12.96 2.19 0.66
CA ALA A 58 14.14 3.05 0.60
C ALA A 58 13.84 4.47 1.11
N LEU A 59 12.72 5.08 0.69
CA LEU A 59 12.30 6.41 1.14
C LEU A 59 11.88 6.41 2.61
N SER A 60 11.18 5.37 3.08
CA SER A 60 10.81 5.26 4.51
C SER A 60 12.04 5.25 5.39
N MET A 61 13.04 4.44 5.04
CA MET A 61 14.28 4.32 5.79
C MET A 61 15.15 5.58 5.67
N GLY A 62 15.40 6.05 4.44
CA GLY A 62 16.25 7.21 4.19
C GLY A 62 15.70 8.48 4.86
N PHE A 63 14.39 8.70 4.77
CA PHE A 63 13.77 9.85 5.44
C PHE A 63 13.82 9.72 6.96
N ALA A 64 13.51 8.55 7.52
CA ALA A 64 13.58 8.34 8.96
C ALA A 64 14.98 8.64 9.52
N VAL A 65 16.05 8.22 8.82
CA VAL A 65 17.44 8.50 9.22
C VAL A 65 17.81 9.97 9.00
N LEU A 66 17.41 10.59 7.89
CA LEU A 66 17.72 12.00 7.65
C LEU A 66 17.10 12.92 8.72
N GLN A 67 15.97 12.54 9.30
CA GLN A 67 15.33 13.27 10.38
C GLN A 67 16.11 13.20 11.71
N THR A 68 17.05 12.25 11.87
CA THR A 68 17.85 12.15 13.11
C THR A 68 19.09 13.03 13.08
N LEU A 69 19.54 13.46 11.89
CA LEU A 69 20.77 14.27 11.74
C LEU A 69 20.72 15.65 12.42
N PRO A 70 19.58 16.38 12.42
CA PRO A 70 19.52 17.71 13.03
C PRO A 70 19.19 17.70 14.54
N LEU A 71 18.98 16.53 15.14
CA LEU A 71 18.39 16.44 16.46
C LEU A 71 19.48 16.31 17.54
N ASP A 72 19.54 17.29 18.44
CA ASP A 72 20.25 17.20 19.71
C ASP A 72 19.48 16.24 20.64
N ASP A 73 19.65 14.94 20.37
CA ASP A 73 19.21 13.76 21.15
C ASP A 73 17.87 13.86 21.91
N PRO A 74 16.73 14.16 21.23
CA PRO A 74 15.45 14.22 21.90
C PRO A 74 14.97 12.82 22.31
N PRO A 75 14.23 12.74 23.44
CA PRO A 75 13.65 11.48 23.89
C PRO A 75 12.67 10.93 22.85
N ALA A 76 12.60 9.60 22.73
CA ALA A 76 11.71 8.87 21.83
C ALA A 76 11.91 9.17 20.31
N THR A 77 13.13 9.52 19.90
CA THR A 77 13.46 9.80 18.48
C THR A 77 13.13 8.61 17.58
N VAL A 78 13.35 7.38 18.05
CA VAL A 78 13.01 6.14 17.31
C VAL A 78 11.51 6.07 16.99
N ILE A 79 10.66 6.42 17.95
CA ILE A 79 9.20 6.37 17.76
C ILE A 79 8.77 7.44 16.76
N TYR A 80 9.19 8.69 16.98
CA TYR A 80 8.80 9.80 16.11
C TYR A 80 9.39 9.67 14.70
N ALA A 81 10.71 9.61 14.56
CA ALA A 81 11.38 9.59 13.26
C ALA A 81 11.12 8.29 12.50
N GLY A 82 11.04 7.15 13.20
CA GLY A 82 10.71 5.88 12.59
C GLY A 82 9.27 5.82 12.06
N MET A 83 8.31 6.47 12.72
CA MET A 83 6.91 6.51 12.25
C MET A 83 6.69 7.50 11.11
N MET A 84 7.57 8.49 10.94
CA MET A 84 7.55 9.37 9.76
C MET A 84 7.77 8.61 8.45
N GLY A 85 8.44 7.45 8.48
CA GLY A 85 8.54 6.56 7.32
C GLY A 85 7.18 6.11 6.77
N LEU A 86 6.12 6.11 7.60
CA LEU A 86 4.77 5.78 7.20
C LEU A 86 4.25 6.71 6.09
N LEU A 87 4.64 7.99 6.13
CA LEU A 87 4.20 8.99 5.15
C LEU A 87 4.68 8.68 3.73
N PHE A 88 5.89 8.14 3.58
CA PHE A 88 6.46 7.81 2.27
C PHE A 88 5.95 6.47 1.73
N SER A 89 5.63 5.54 2.62
CA SER A 89 4.94 4.30 2.25
C SER A 89 3.45 4.52 1.91
N ALA A 90 2.86 5.63 2.34
CA ALA A 90 1.42 5.87 2.25
C ALA A 90 0.87 5.98 0.83
N ASN A 91 1.65 6.53 -0.10
CA ASN A 91 1.19 6.79 -1.47
C ASN A 91 0.72 5.52 -2.19
N ASN A 92 1.38 4.38 -1.94
CA ASN A 92 0.99 3.12 -2.55
C ASN A 92 -0.36 2.62 -2.02
N ALA A 93 -0.64 2.83 -0.73
CA ALA A 93 -1.88 2.42 -0.08
C ALA A 93 -3.07 3.35 -0.43
N PHE A 94 -2.81 4.61 -0.77
CA PHE A 94 -3.84 5.60 -1.11
C PHE A 94 -4.40 5.45 -2.53
N ASN A 95 -3.78 4.62 -3.39
CA ASN A 95 -4.22 4.43 -4.77
C ASN A 95 -4.30 2.95 -5.22
N VAL A 96 -4.59 2.05 -4.29
CA VAL A 96 -4.62 0.60 -4.53
C VAL A 96 -5.64 0.17 -5.61
N VAL A 97 -6.79 0.84 -5.67
CA VAL A 97 -7.84 0.64 -6.69
C VAL A 97 -7.35 1.11 -8.06
N GLY A 98 -6.68 2.26 -8.11
CA GLY A 98 -6.14 2.82 -9.35
C GLY A 98 -5.03 1.97 -9.97
N PHE A 99 -4.15 1.37 -9.15
CA PHE A 99 -3.12 0.43 -9.60
C PHE A 99 -3.64 -0.92 -10.09
N ASP A 100 -4.93 -1.22 -9.93
CA ASP A 100 -5.54 -2.48 -10.37
C ASP A 100 -6.82 -2.24 -11.18
N SER A 101 -6.88 -1.11 -11.89
CA SER A 101 -8.06 -0.65 -12.63
C SER A 101 -8.61 -1.70 -13.61
N HIS A 102 -7.74 -2.45 -14.29
CA HIS A 102 -8.14 -3.52 -15.20
C HIS A 102 -8.81 -4.71 -14.47
N SER A 103 -8.24 -5.16 -13.34
CA SER A 103 -8.86 -6.22 -12.54
C SER A 103 -10.16 -5.73 -11.91
N LEU A 104 -10.22 -4.47 -11.50
CA LEU A 104 -11.44 -3.85 -10.97
C LEU A 104 -12.56 -3.89 -12.02
N TRP A 105 -12.26 -3.52 -13.27
CA TRP A 105 -13.25 -3.56 -14.36
C TRP A 105 -13.81 -4.97 -14.58
N LEU A 106 -12.94 -6.00 -14.58
CA LEU A 106 -13.38 -7.39 -14.67
C LEU A 106 -14.23 -7.83 -13.47
N GLU A 107 -13.89 -7.39 -12.26
CA GLU A 107 -14.65 -7.75 -11.05
C GLU A 107 -16.04 -7.11 -11.04
N PHE A 108 -16.16 -5.86 -11.49
CA PHE A 108 -17.46 -5.21 -11.62
C PHE A 108 -18.31 -5.80 -12.76
N THR A 109 -17.71 -6.05 -13.92
CA THR A 109 -18.45 -6.56 -15.09
C THR A 109 -18.81 -8.04 -14.99
N ALA A 110 -17.94 -8.87 -14.42
CA ALA A 110 -18.17 -10.32 -14.34
C ALA A 110 -18.81 -10.78 -13.02
N ALA A 111 -18.54 -10.09 -11.90
CA ALA A 111 -19.01 -10.50 -10.57
C ALA A 111 -20.01 -9.53 -9.92
N GLY A 112 -20.38 -8.45 -10.62
CA GLY A 112 -21.38 -7.48 -10.16
C GLY A 112 -20.90 -6.52 -9.08
N GLY A 113 -19.58 -6.42 -8.85
CA GLY A 113 -19.00 -5.48 -7.88
C GLY A 113 -17.73 -5.99 -7.21
N LEU A 114 -17.06 -5.10 -6.48
CA LEU A 114 -15.86 -5.45 -5.71
C LEU A 114 -16.26 -6.04 -4.35
N ARG A 115 -15.92 -7.30 -4.12
CA ARG A 115 -16.14 -7.94 -2.82
C ARG A 115 -15.11 -7.45 -1.80
N ARG A 116 -15.54 -7.32 -0.55
CA ARG A 116 -14.68 -6.91 0.58
C ARG A 116 -13.31 -7.58 0.63
N HIS A 117 -13.25 -8.90 0.43
CA HIS A 117 -12.01 -9.66 0.52
C HIS A 117 -11.03 -9.38 -0.64
N GLN A 118 -11.51 -8.88 -1.77
CA GLN A 118 -10.65 -8.45 -2.88
C GLN A 118 -9.98 -7.12 -2.53
N LEU A 119 -10.71 -6.18 -1.94
CA LEU A 119 -10.12 -4.94 -1.42
C LEU A 119 -9.11 -5.22 -0.29
N GLU A 120 -9.48 -6.09 0.67
CA GLU A 120 -8.57 -6.52 1.74
C GLU A 120 -7.29 -7.15 1.17
N ALA A 121 -7.40 -7.95 0.11
CA ALA A 121 -6.24 -8.58 -0.52
C ALA A 121 -5.27 -7.57 -1.12
N ARG A 122 -5.80 -6.58 -1.83
CA ARG A 122 -4.95 -5.54 -2.41
C ARG A 122 -4.29 -4.70 -1.32
N LEU A 123 -5.03 -4.31 -0.28
CA LEU A 123 -4.47 -3.53 0.83
C LEU A 123 -3.36 -4.28 1.57
N LEU A 124 -3.59 -5.56 1.90
CA LEU A 124 -2.59 -6.35 2.63
C LEU A 124 -1.33 -6.63 1.81
N SER A 125 -1.41 -6.74 0.48
CA SER A 125 -0.20 -6.90 -0.34
C SER A 125 0.73 -5.69 -0.25
N TYR A 126 0.19 -4.47 -0.15
CA TYR A 126 0.98 -3.26 0.09
C TYR A 126 1.39 -3.08 1.56
N GLY A 127 0.54 -3.55 2.48
CA GLY A 127 0.80 -3.52 3.92
C GLY A 127 2.09 -4.25 4.30
N ALA A 128 2.39 -5.39 3.67
CA ALA A 128 3.62 -6.15 3.95
C ALA A 128 4.89 -5.38 3.59
N GLY A 129 4.93 -4.72 2.42
CA GLY A 129 6.08 -3.89 2.01
C GLY A 129 6.25 -2.67 2.93
N THR A 130 5.13 -2.06 3.32
CA THR A 130 5.13 -0.94 4.28
C THR A 130 5.64 -1.36 5.65
N MET A 131 5.16 -2.51 6.16
CA MET A 131 5.61 -3.08 7.42
C MET A 131 7.12 -3.32 7.42
N LEU A 132 7.65 -3.92 6.36
CA LEU A 132 9.09 -4.12 6.21
C LEU A 132 9.85 -2.79 6.21
N GLY A 133 9.37 -1.80 5.44
CA GLY A 133 9.98 -0.47 5.37
C GLY A 133 10.06 0.22 6.73
N LEU A 134 8.99 0.12 7.53
CA LEU A 134 8.95 0.67 8.88
C LEU A 134 9.89 -0.09 9.83
N VAL A 135 9.86 -1.42 9.84
CA VAL A 135 10.78 -2.21 10.68
C VAL A 135 12.23 -1.81 10.39
N LEU A 136 12.61 -1.70 9.12
CA LEU A 136 13.95 -1.26 8.72
C LEU A 136 14.23 0.21 9.10
N ALA A 137 13.25 1.10 8.98
CA ALA A 137 13.38 2.49 9.40
C ALA A 137 13.64 2.62 10.91
N GLY A 138 12.85 1.93 11.75
CA GLY A 138 13.06 1.94 13.20
C GLY A 138 14.39 1.32 13.62
N LEU A 139 14.82 0.24 12.96
CA LEU A 139 16.15 -0.33 13.18
C LEU A 139 17.26 0.66 12.80
N ALA A 140 17.15 1.31 11.64
CA ALA A 140 18.13 2.29 11.19
C ALA A 140 18.21 3.49 12.14
N VAL A 141 17.07 4.01 12.61
CA VAL A 141 17.03 5.09 13.60
C VAL A 141 17.58 4.63 14.95
N GLY A 142 17.26 3.42 15.41
CA GLY A 142 17.79 2.85 16.64
C GLY A 142 19.32 2.70 16.61
N VAL A 143 19.88 2.29 15.48
CA VAL A 143 21.34 2.26 15.25
C VAL A 143 21.92 3.67 15.25
N ALA A 144 21.30 4.61 14.52
CA ALA A 144 21.81 5.97 14.36
C ALA A 144 21.79 6.79 15.67
N THR A 145 20.82 6.53 16.55
CA THR A 145 20.60 7.27 17.80
C THR A 145 21.08 6.53 19.04
N GLY A 146 21.35 5.22 18.95
CA GLY A 146 21.67 4.38 20.12
C GLY A 146 20.48 4.08 21.04
N GLN A 147 19.27 4.55 20.72
CA GLN A 147 18.06 4.43 21.55
C GLN A 147 17.39 3.05 21.44
N TRP A 148 18.13 1.97 21.71
CA TRP A 148 17.63 0.59 21.59
C TRP A 148 16.46 0.26 22.52
N GLY A 149 16.34 0.95 23.66
CA GLY A 149 15.22 0.79 24.60
C GLY A 149 13.86 1.16 24.01
N GLU A 150 13.84 2.05 23.01
CA GLU A 150 12.63 2.53 22.33
C GLU A 150 12.18 1.59 21.20
N LEU A 151 13.09 0.74 20.70
CA LEU A 151 12.83 -0.13 19.57
C LEU A 151 11.70 -1.15 19.82
N PRO A 152 11.58 -1.81 20.99
CA PRO A 152 10.43 -2.69 21.25
C PRO A 152 9.09 -1.97 21.21
N ILE A 153 9.02 -0.74 21.73
CA ILE A 153 7.79 0.08 21.72
C ILE A 153 7.46 0.46 20.28
N TYR A 154 8.47 0.88 19.51
CA TYR A 154 8.33 1.17 18.09
C TYR A 154 7.79 -0.03 17.30
N LEU A 155 8.42 -1.20 17.45
CA LEU A 155 8.03 -2.42 16.74
C LEU A 155 6.62 -2.87 17.12
N ALA A 156 6.22 -2.69 18.38
CA ALA A 156 4.85 -2.90 18.84
C ALA A 156 3.88 -1.87 18.25
N LEU A 157 4.30 -0.63 17.98
CA LEU A 157 3.45 0.39 17.36
C LEU A 157 3.28 0.20 15.84
N THR A 158 4.27 -0.40 15.16
CA THR A 158 4.29 -0.52 13.69
C THR A 158 3.01 -1.12 13.09
N PRO A 159 2.44 -2.23 13.59
CA PRO A 159 1.19 -2.78 13.07
C PRO A 159 0.02 -1.79 13.16
N THR A 160 -0.05 -0.99 14.22
CA THR A 160 -1.06 0.07 14.40
C THR A 160 -0.95 1.11 13.28
N GLY A 161 0.28 1.57 13.01
CA GLY A 161 0.60 2.49 11.92
C GLY A 161 0.14 1.96 10.55
N VAL A 162 0.53 0.72 10.24
CA VAL A 162 0.16 0.04 8.99
C VAL A 162 -1.36 -0.12 8.87
N LEU A 163 -2.05 -0.59 9.91
CA LEU A 163 -3.50 -0.82 9.85
C LEU A 163 -4.28 0.50 9.70
N CYS A 164 -3.86 1.57 10.39
CA CYS A 164 -4.44 2.90 10.19
C CYS A 164 -4.24 3.37 8.74
N LEU A 165 -3.03 3.20 8.20
CA LEU A 165 -2.72 3.54 6.81
C LEU A 165 -3.62 2.76 5.83
N LEU A 166 -3.76 1.45 6.01
CA LEU A 166 -4.62 0.63 5.15
C LEU A 166 -6.10 1.03 5.26
N GLY A 167 -6.56 1.41 6.45
CA GLY A 167 -7.93 1.90 6.66
C GLY A 167 -8.19 3.21 5.92
N VAL A 168 -7.30 4.19 6.06
CA VAL A 168 -7.39 5.47 5.34
C VAL A 168 -7.26 5.24 3.83
N GLY A 169 -6.29 4.43 3.41
CA GLY A 169 -6.06 4.10 2.01
C GLY A 169 -7.24 3.41 1.33
N ALA A 170 -7.97 2.55 2.03
CA ALA A 170 -9.20 1.95 1.52
C ALA A 170 -10.25 2.99 1.12
N VAL A 171 -10.40 4.06 1.92
CA VAL A 171 -11.37 5.12 1.69
C VAL A 171 -10.90 6.06 0.59
N VAL A 172 -9.65 6.54 0.69
CA VAL A 172 -9.07 7.50 -0.25
C VAL A 172 -8.96 6.88 -1.64
N SER A 173 -8.48 5.65 -1.73
CA SER A 173 -8.35 4.94 -3.00
C SER A 173 -9.69 4.65 -3.66
N ALA A 174 -10.77 4.48 -2.89
CA ALA A 174 -12.12 4.28 -3.41
C ALA A 174 -12.76 5.61 -3.86
N ALA A 175 -12.36 6.73 -3.28
CA ALA A 175 -12.98 8.02 -3.50
C ALA A 175 -12.27 8.89 -4.55
N TRP A 176 -10.95 8.74 -4.68
CA TRP A 176 -10.10 9.48 -5.62
C TRP A 176 -9.04 8.57 -6.25
N PRO A 177 -9.43 7.54 -7.03
CA PRO A 177 -8.46 6.69 -7.70
C PRO A 177 -7.71 7.46 -8.80
N LEU A 178 -6.41 7.26 -8.90
CA LEU A 178 -5.60 7.66 -10.05
C LEU A 178 -5.38 6.47 -10.97
N THR A 179 -5.73 6.66 -12.24
CA THR A 179 -5.48 5.74 -13.34
C THR A 179 -3.99 5.48 -13.54
N ALA A 180 -3.46 4.41 -12.97
CA ALA A 180 -2.10 3.99 -13.31
C ALA A 180 -2.11 3.33 -14.69
N ILE A 181 -1.33 3.87 -15.63
CA ILE A 181 -1.11 3.21 -16.92
C ILE A 181 -0.04 2.16 -16.70
N ASP A 182 -0.39 0.88 -16.81
CA ASP A 182 0.60 -0.19 -16.94
C ASP A 182 1.34 0.02 -18.27
N GLY A 183 2.57 0.51 -18.19
CA GLY A 183 3.45 0.71 -19.33
C GLY A 183 4.89 0.35 -18.98
N ASP A 184 5.76 0.27 -19.99
CA ASP A 184 7.17 -0.13 -19.81
C ASP A 184 7.96 0.83 -18.91
N ASN A 185 7.48 2.06 -18.74
CA ASN A 185 8.10 3.07 -17.88
C ASN A 185 7.31 3.24 -16.56
N PRO A 186 7.86 2.83 -15.40
CA PRO A 186 7.24 3.00 -14.09
C PRO A 186 7.15 4.48 -13.63
N PHE A 187 7.79 5.41 -14.34
CA PHE A 187 7.73 6.85 -14.11
C PHE A 187 6.79 7.57 -15.08
N LYS A 188 6.09 6.84 -15.96
CA LYS A 188 5.12 7.45 -16.87
C LYS A 188 3.99 8.08 -16.04
N LYS A 189 3.71 9.35 -16.28
CA LYS A 189 2.64 10.05 -15.59
C LYS A 189 1.29 9.37 -15.92
N PRO A 190 0.46 9.08 -14.91
CA PRO A 190 -0.91 8.63 -15.15
C PRO A 190 -1.66 9.67 -15.99
N THR A 191 -2.49 9.20 -16.94
CA THR A 191 -3.32 10.07 -17.80
C THR A 191 -4.74 10.11 -17.23
N GLY A 192 -5.28 11.31 -17.04
CA GLY A 192 -6.57 11.52 -16.36
C GLY A 192 -6.46 12.65 -15.35
N ALA A 193 -7.26 13.70 -15.57
CA ALA A 193 -7.23 14.95 -14.83
C ALA A 193 -7.65 14.74 -13.37
N ASN A 194 -6.78 15.12 -12.42
CA ASN A 194 -7.08 15.69 -11.09
C ASN A 194 -5.80 15.85 -10.25
N GLY A 195 -4.72 16.42 -10.81
CA GLY A 195 -3.45 16.57 -10.08
C GLY A 195 -3.60 17.33 -8.76
N CYS A 196 -4.40 18.41 -8.75
CA CYS A 196 -4.68 19.18 -7.54
C CYS A 196 -5.66 18.47 -6.59
N GLY A 197 -6.75 17.90 -7.13
CA GLY A 197 -7.74 17.17 -6.31
C GLY A 197 -7.15 15.95 -5.61
N TYR A 198 -6.32 15.17 -6.30
CA TYR A 198 -5.60 14.05 -5.70
C TYR A 198 -4.56 14.53 -4.67
N ALA A 199 -3.82 15.61 -4.94
CA ALA A 199 -2.89 16.16 -3.97
C ALA A 199 -3.62 16.58 -2.66
N LEU A 200 -4.78 17.23 -2.77
CA LEU A 200 -5.63 17.56 -1.62
C LEU A 200 -6.16 16.30 -0.92
N ALA A 201 -6.55 15.26 -1.68
CA ALA A 201 -6.97 13.99 -1.10
C ALA A 201 -5.84 13.29 -0.33
N VAL A 202 -4.61 13.31 -0.85
CA VAL A 202 -3.42 12.77 -0.18
C VAL A 202 -3.09 13.58 1.08
N LEU A 203 -3.16 14.91 1.02
CA LEU A 203 -2.96 15.76 2.20
C LEU A 203 -4.01 15.47 3.28
N GLY A 204 -5.28 15.37 2.90
CA GLY A 204 -6.37 14.99 3.79
C GLY A 204 -6.20 13.57 4.36
N ALA A 205 -5.68 12.65 3.57
CA ALA A 205 -5.35 11.29 3.99
C ALA A 205 -4.23 11.27 5.03
N MET A 206 -3.17 12.05 4.82
CA MET A 206 -2.07 12.20 5.76
C MET A 206 -2.53 12.85 7.07
N ALA A 207 -3.34 13.91 7.00
CA ALA A 207 -3.92 14.53 8.18
C ALA A 207 -4.82 13.54 8.95
N SER A 208 -5.65 12.77 8.23
CA SER A 208 -6.49 11.73 8.83
C SER A 208 -5.65 10.65 9.50
N LEU A 209 -4.55 10.22 8.88
CA LEU A 209 -3.63 9.24 9.42
C LEU A 209 -2.97 9.75 10.72
N ALA A 210 -2.52 11.00 10.74
CA ALA A 210 -1.97 11.63 11.93
C ALA A 210 -3.00 11.72 13.07
N VAL A 211 -4.23 12.17 12.78
CA VAL A 211 -5.32 12.24 13.76
C VAL A 211 -5.69 10.86 14.29
N LEU A 212 -5.73 9.84 13.44
CA LEU A 212 -6.04 8.47 13.86
C LEU A 212 -4.91 7.82 14.66
N LEU A 213 -3.66 8.17 14.42
CA LEU A 213 -2.53 7.65 15.19
C LEU A 213 -2.30 8.40 16.50
N ALA A 214 -2.68 9.68 16.57
CA ALA A 214 -2.44 10.54 17.73
C ALA A 214 -2.86 9.95 19.10
N PRO A 215 -4.03 9.28 19.26
CA PRO A 215 -4.43 8.71 20.54
C PRO A 215 -3.48 7.65 21.09
N ILE A 216 -2.70 6.99 20.22
CA ILE A 216 -1.73 5.96 20.62
C ILE A 216 -0.32 6.54 20.60
N ALA A 217 0.04 7.30 19.57
CA ALA A 217 1.41 7.80 19.40
C ALA A 217 1.76 8.92 20.39
N LEU A 218 0.84 9.85 20.69
CA LEU A 218 1.14 10.97 21.59
C LEU A 218 1.50 10.52 23.01
N PRO A 219 0.73 9.62 23.67
CA PRO A 219 1.11 9.15 25.00
C PRO A 219 2.48 8.45 25.01
N LEU A 220 2.82 7.73 23.94
CA LEU A 220 4.11 7.02 23.83
C LEU A 220 5.30 7.95 23.66
N VAL A 221 5.09 9.16 23.10
CA VAL A 221 6.15 10.16 22.91
C VAL A 221 6.25 11.10 24.11
N LEU A 222 5.12 11.45 24.74
CA LEU A 222 5.07 12.47 25.79
C LEU A 222 5.38 11.94 27.20
N PHE A 223 5.22 10.63 27.42
CA PHE A 223 5.33 10.05 28.75
C PHE A 223 6.20 8.79 28.75
N ASP A 224 7.04 8.69 29.77
CA ASP A 224 7.85 7.50 30.03
C ASP A 224 7.19 6.54 31.02
N GLY A 225 7.44 5.24 30.85
CA GLY A 225 6.94 4.20 31.75
C GLY A 225 6.81 2.83 31.10
N TRP A 226 6.79 1.79 31.94
CA TRP A 226 6.65 0.39 31.50
C TRP A 226 5.32 0.11 30.78
N TRP A 227 4.29 0.91 31.03
CA TRP A 227 2.96 0.77 30.43
C TRP A 227 2.94 1.09 28.93
N ARG A 228 3.98 1.75 28.39
CA ARG A 228 4.10 2.12 26.98
C ARG A 228 3.98 0.91 26.05
N ILE A 229 4.54 -0.23 26.44
CA ILE A 229 4.41 -1.49 25.68
C ILE A 229 2.94 -1.92 25.60
N GLY A 230 2.20 -1.82 26.71
CA GLY A 230 0.77 -2.13 26.77
C GLY A 230 -0.06 -1.22 25.88
N VAL A 231 0.25 0.08 25.84
CA VAL A 231 -0.43 1.05 24.96
C VAL A 231 -0.08 0.80 23.48
N ALA A 232 1.18 0.53 23.15
CA ALA A 232 1.59 0.19 21.79
C ALA A 232 0.89 -1.09 21.28
N ALA A 233 0.83 -2.13 22.12
CA ALA A 233 0.11 -3.37 21.81
C ALA A 233 -1.42 -3.17 21.74
N GLY A 234 -2.00 -2.39 22.66
CA GLY A 234 -3.41 -2.01 22.63
C GLY A 234 -3.79 -1.23 21.37
N GLY A 235 -2.82 -0.48 20.82
CA GLY A 235 -2.91 0.16 19.52
C GLY A 235 -3.30 -0.79 18.39
N TRP A 236 -3.00 -2.09 18.48
CA TRP A 236 -3.38 -3.05 17.43
C TRP A 236 -4.89 -3.18 17.31
N ILE A 237 -5.61 -3.14 18.43
CA ILE A 237 -7.07 -3.19 18.46
C ILE A 237 -7.62 -1.93 17.78
N TRP A 238 -7.03 -0.77 18.09
CA TRP A 238 -7.39 0.50 17.47
C TRP A 238 -7.12 0.51 15.96
N GLY A 239 -5.91 0.15 15.54
CA GLY A 239 -5.54 0.05 14.13
C GLY A 239 -6.43 -0.93 13.38
N TRP A 240 -6.73 -2.09 13.98
CA TRP A 240 -7.66 -3.06 13.40
C TRP A 240 -9.06 -2.44 13.22
N PHE A 241 -9.59 -1.74 14.23
CA PHE A 241 -10.87 -1.06 14.11
C PHE A 241 -10.88 -0.01 12.98
N VAL A 242 -9.84 0.82 12.89
CA VAL A 242 -9.68 1.80 11.80
C VAL A 242 -9.61 1.10 10.43
N TRP A 243 -8.84 0.03 10.31
CA TRP A 243 -8.76 -0.75 9.07
C TRP A 243 -10.11 -1.36 8.68
N ARG A 244 -10.80 -2.00 9.62
CA ARG A 244 -12.10 -2.65 9.37
C ARG A 244 -13.16 -1.65 8.94
N THR A 245 -13.21 -0.49 9.60
CA THR A 245 -14.15 0.59 9.25
C THR A 245 -13.79 1.24 7.92
N GLY A 246 -12.51 1.49 7.66
CA GLY A 246 -12.01 2.01 6.39
C GLY A 246 -12.34 1.11 5.20
N VAL A 247 -12.07 -0.20 5.32
CA VAL A 247 -12.43 -1.20 4.29
C VAL A 247 -13.94 -1.23 4.06
N SER A 248 -14.75 -1.25 5.12
CA SER A 248 -16.21 -1.25 4.99
C SER A 248 -16.73 0.01 4.28
N ARG A 249 -16.17 1.19 4.57
CA ARG A 249 -16.52 2.44 3.89
C ARG A 249 -16.03 2.46 2.44
N GLY A 250 -14.82 1.96 2.17
CA GLY A 250 -14.27 1.86 0.83
C GLY A 250 -15.12 0.98 -0.09
N VAL A 251 -15.50 -0.21 0.39
CA VAL A 251 -16.42 -1.11 -0.34
C VAL A 251 -17.76 -0.44 -0.59
N ALA A 252 -18.39 0.14 0.45
CA ALA A 252 -19.68 0.81 0.29
C ALA A 252 -19.63 1.99 -0.70
N ARG A 253 -18.50 2.70 -0.78
CA ARG A 253 -18.30 3.76 -1.77
C ARG A 253 -18.17 3.20 -3.18
N LEU A 254 -17.35 2.16 -3.35
CA LEU A 254 -17.16 1.47 -4.64
C LEU A 254 -18.46 0.84 -5.15
N ASP A 255 -19.29 0.27 -4.27
CA ASP A 255 -20.58 -0.30 -4.67
C ASP A 255 -21.55 0.80 -5.14
N ARG A 256 -21.53 1.98 -4.50
CA ARG A 256 -22.41 3.10 -4.86
C ARG A 256 -21.97 3.85 -6.12
N HIS A 257 -20.66 4.01 -6.35
CA HIS A 257 -20.10 4.85 -7.42
C HIS A 257 -19.34 4.03 -8.46
N GLY A 258 -19.41 2.70 -8.38
CA GLY A 258 -18.66 1.79 -9.24
C GLY A 258 -18.81 2.08 -10.73
N PRO A 259 -20.03 2.25 -11.26
CA PRO A 259 -20.23 2.57 -12.68
C PRO A 259 -19.51 3.85 -13.11
N ASP A 260 -19.59 4.91 -12.31
CA ASP A 260 -18.95 6.20 -12.59
C ASP A 260 -17.43 6.07 -12.54
N LEU A 261 -16.90 5.37 -11.53
CA LEU A 261 -15.48 5.11 -11.38
C LEU A 261 -14.94 4.27 -12.54
N LEU A 262 -15.69 3.30 -13.05
CA LEU A 262 -15.26 2.52 -14.22
C LEU A 262 -15.27 3.34 -15.50
N ALA A 263 -16.15 4.33 -15.62
CA ALA A 263 -16.13 5.26 -16.73
C ALA A 263 -14.86 6.12 -16.68
N GLU A 264 -14.49 6.64 -15.51
CA GLU A 264 -13.25 7.40 -15.28
C GLU A 264 -11.98 6.54 -15.50
N LEU A 265 -12.02 5.28 -15.07
CA LEU A 265 -10.89 4.33 -15.19
C LEU A 265 -10.84 3.63 -16.56
N SER A 266 -11.78 3.90 -17.46
CA SER A 266 -11.88 3.22 -18.76
C SER A 266 -10.68 3.58 -19.66
N PRO A 267 -9.92 2.60 -20.17
CA PRO A 267 -8.78 2.84 -21.06
C PRO A 267 -9.14 3.53 -22.38
N ARG A 268 -10.44 3.58 -22.74
CA ARG A 268 -10.92 4.09 -24.04
C ARG A 268 -11.02 5.61 -24.11
N LEU A 269 -10.91 6.32 -22.98
CA LEU A 269 -10.98 7.79 -22.93
C LEU A 269 -9.61 8.48 -23.01
N GLY A 270 -8.52 7.70 -23.07
CA GLY A 270 -7.19 8.23 -23.40
C GLY A 270 -6.99 8.37 -24.90
N THR A 271 -7.71 9.30 -25.53
CA THR A 271 -7.32 9.88 -26.83
C THR A 271 -6.54 11.16 -26.60
#